data_AF-X1AXD1-F1
#
_entry.id   AF-X1AXD1-F1
#
_cell.length_a   1.000
_cell.length_b   1.000
_cell.length_c   1.000
_cell.angle_alpha   90.00
_cell.angle_beta   90.00
_cell.angle_gamma   90.00
#
_symmetry.space_group_name_H-M   'P 1'
#
loop_
_entity.id
_entity.type
_entity.pdbx_description
1 polymer ?
#
loop_
_entity_poly.entity_id
_entity_poly.type
_entity_poly.pdbx_seq_one_letter_code
_entity_poly.pdbx_strand_id
1 'polypeptide(L)'
;EMVNMPVNVAKSFIHTKKMVGADVIKIPKTDDEWSDVYTKLGRPETQELYALTSPEGVNPALKDMIGKDTEWFRELAHKQGLSDNQATALFQEYAKRVSDTYSKTMSQSDEEAMNNEIKLRTEFGQSYEGNNILGDRALEKLGGSGFMEFANALGLGKHIEFNRF
;
A
#
# COMPACT_ATOMS: atom_id res chain seq x y z
N GLU A 1 52.34 -22.18 -46.45
CA GLU A 1 51.36 -21.16 -46.02
C GLU A 1 50.45 -21.75 -44.95
N MET A 2 50.90 -21.72 -43.70
CA MET A 2 50.10 -22.13 -42.57
C MET A 2 49.83 -20.93 -41.67
N VAL A 3 48.53 -20.65 -41.53
CA VAL A 3 47.86 -20.20 -40.30
C VAL A 3 48.27 -18.82 -39.79
N ASN A 4 47.69 -17.79 -40.39
CA ASN A 4 47.38 -16.55 -39.67
C ASN A 4 45.86 -16.42 -39.62
N MET A 5 45.24 -17.22 -38.72
CA MET A 5 43.83 -17.01 -38.39
C MET A 5 43.75 -15.57 -37.85
N PRO A 6 43.02 -14.65 -38.51
CA PRO A 6 43.09 -13.23 -38.16
C PRO A 6 42.78 -13.08 -36.67
N VAL A 7 43.62 -12.37 -35.93
CA VAL A 7 43.48 -12.18 -34.47
C VAL A 7 42.06 -11.77 -34.07
N ASN A 8 41.32 -11.09 -34.96
CA ASN A 8 39.91 -10.74 -34.81
C ASN A 8 38.97 -11.95 -34.73
N VAL A 9 39.21 -13.03 -35.49
CA VAL A 9 38.43 -14.27 -35.44
C VAL A 9 38.69 -15.01 -34.12
N ALA A 10 39.93 -15.05 -33.66
CA ALA A 10 40.27 -15.65 -32.37
C ALA A 10 39.65 -14.86 -31.20
N LYS A 11 39.66 -13.52 -31.24
CA LYS A 11 38.98 -12.67 -30.26
C LYS A 11 37.46 -12.82 -30.30
N SER A 12 36.86 -12.84 -31.50
CA SER A 12 35.43 -13.11 -31.69
C SER A 12 35.05 -14.46 -31.10
N PHE A 13 35.82 -15.52 -31.37
CA PHE A 13 35.57 -16.87 -30.87
C PHE A 13 35.72 -16.97 -29.35
N ILE A 14 36.67 -16.23 -28.74
CA ILE A 14 36.82 -16.14 -27.28
C ILE A 14 35.64 -15.37 -26.65
N HIS A 15 35.16 -14.28 -27.26
CA HIS A 15 33.95 -13.58 -26.79
C HIS A 15 32.69 -14.44 -26.94
N THR A 16 32.53 -15.12 -28.06
CA THR A 16 31.44 -16.08 -28.27
C THR A 16 31.53 -17.22 -27.25
N LYS A 17 32.72 -17.76 -26.95
CA LYS A 17 32.89 -18.77 -25.88
C LYS A 17 32.64 -18.24 -24.47
N LYS A 18 32.89 -16.96 -24.18
CA LYS A 18 32.50 -16.34 -22.89
C LYS A 18 30.98 -16.13 -22.79
N MET A 19 30.29 -15.95 -23.91
CA MET A 19 28.82 -15.92 -23.96
C MET A 19 28.20 -17.33 -23.96
N VAL A 20 28.90 -18.32 -24.51
CA VAL A 20 28.51 -19.74 -24.46
C VAL A 20 28.80 -20.26 -23.05
N GLY A 21 27.80 -20.14 -22.18
CA GLY A 21 27.86 -20.55 -20.77
C GLY A 21 27.65 -19.40 -19.77
N ALA A 22 27.58 -18.15 -20.23
CA ALA A 22 26.99 -17.08 -19.44
C ALA A 22 25.48 -17.08 -19.68
N ASP A 23 24.68 -16.88 -18.63
CA ASP A 23 23.22 -16.67 -18.74
C ASP A 23 22.94 -15.30 -19.38
N VAL A 24 23.18 -15.21 -20.68
CA VAL A 24 22.99 -13.97 -21.45
C VAL A 24 21.49 -13.81 -21.73
N ILE A 25 20.93 -12.73 -21.20
CA ILE A 25 19.60 -12.27 -21.56
C ILE A 25 19.75 -11.37 -22.80
N LYS A 26 19.12 -11.76 -23.92
CA LYS A 26 19.03 -10.92 -25.11
C LYS A 26 18.04 -9.78 -24.83
N ILE A 27 18.28 -8.60 -25.39
CA ILE A 27 17.33 -7.48 -25.28
C ILE A 27 16.05 -7.89 -26.01
N PRO A 28 14.91 -7.97 -25.30
CA PRO A 28 13.64 -8.37 -25.89
C PRO A 28 13.03 -7.24 -26.75
N LYS A 29 12.32 -7.62 -27.79
CA LYS A 29 11.65 -6.76 -28.77
C LYS A 29 10.16 -7.06 -28.90
N THR A 30 9.72 -8.24 -28.48
CA THR A 30 8.31 -8.67 -28.48
C THR A 30 7.87 -9.04 -27.07
N ASP A 31 6.56 -9.13 -26.87
CA ASP A 31 5.98 -9.52 -25.56
C ASP A 31 6.38 -10.95 -25.16
N ASP A 32 6.47 -11.87 -26.12
CA ASP A 32 6.94 -13.24 -25.87
C ASP A 32 8.42 -13.24 -25.42
N GLU A 33 9.27 -12.44 -26.06
CA GLU A 33 10.67 -12.30 -25.66
C GLU A 33 10.78 -11.67 -24.26
N TRP A 34 9.93 -10.70 -23.93
CA TRP A 34 9.84 -10.15 -22.56
C TRP A 34 9.40 -11.19 -21.54
N SER A 35 8.43 -12.03 -21.90
CA SER A 35 7.96 -13.12 -21.04
C SER A 35 9.08 -14.10 -20.67
N ASP A 36 9.94 -14.44 -21.62
CA ASP A 36 11.14 -15.25 -21.39
C ASP A 36 12.14 -14.53 -20.45
N VAL A 37 12.35 -13.23 -20.65
CA VAL A 37 13.20 -12.42 -19.76
C VAL A 37 12.67 -12.43 -18.33
N TYR A 38 11.38 -12.15 -18.14
CA TYR A 38 10.77 -12.14 -16.80
C TYR A 38 10.91 -13.49 -16.10
N THR A 39 10.69 -14.58 -16.82
CA THR A 39 10.87 -15.94 -16.29
C THR A 39 12.32 -16.17 -15.84
N LYS A 40 13.32 -15.78 -16.66
CA LYS A 40 14.75 -15.87 -16.29
C LYS A 40 15.13 -14.99 -15.10
N LEU A 41 14.44 -13.86 -14.93
CA LEU A 41 14.65 -12.93 -13.81
C LEU A 41 13.91 -13.35 -12.53
N GLY A 42 13.15 -14.45 -12.57
CA GLY A 42 12.49 -15.04 -11.40
C GLY A 42 11.03 -14.64 -11.20
N ARG A 43 10.33 -14.22 -12.27
CA ARG A 43 8.86 -14.17 -12.24
C ARG A 43 8.30 -15.58 -12.05
N PRO A 44 7.41 -15.82 -11.08
CA PRO A 44 6.73 -17.12 -10.93
C PRO A 44 5.92 -17.52 -12.18
N GLU A 45 5.73 -18.82 -12.38
CA GLU A 45 5.00 -19.34 -13.57
C GLU A 45 3.57 -18.79 -13.64
N THR A 46 2.89 -18.72 -12.50
CA THR A 46 1.56 -18.13 -12.38
C THR A 46 1.51 -17.11 -11.25
N GLN A 47 0.54 -16.21 -11.28
CA GLN A 47 0.34 -15.18 -10.26
C GLN A 47 0.08 -15.75 -8.85
N GLU A 48 -0.49 -16.95 -8.75
CA GLU A 48 -0.80 -17.61 -7.47
C GLU A 48 0.46 -18.06 -6.72
N LEU A 49 1.57 -18.25 -7.44
CA LEU A 49 2.83 -18.73 -6.88
C LEU A 49 3.67 -17.66 -6.18
N TYR A 50 3.24 -16.39 -6.19
CA TYR A 50 3.93 -15.36 -5.42
C TYR A 50 3.78 -15.59 -3.91
N ALA A 51 4.90 -15.54 -3.21
CA ALA A 51 4.99 -15.70 -1.76
C ALA A 51 4.59 -14.43 -0.98
N LEU A 52 3.52 -13.75 -1.41
CA LEU A 52 2.98 -12.59 -0.71
C LEU A 52 2.30 -13.06 0.58
N THR A 53 2.98 -12.86 1.70
CA THR A 53 2.40 -13.05 3.03
C THR A 53 1.85 -11.74 3.56
N SER A 54 0.83 -11.81 4.42
CA SER A 54 0.34 -10.65 5.15
C SER A 54 1.52 -10.03 5.93
N PRO A 55 1.88 -8.76 5.67
CA PRO A 55 3.06 -8.17 6.28
C PRO A 55 2.90 -8.01 7.79
N GLU A 56 3.98 -8.26 8.52
CA GLU A 56 4.05 -8.05 9.97
C GLU A 56 3.97 -6.54 10.30
N GLY A 57 3.40 -6.20 11.45
CA GLY A 57 3.34 -4.80 11.92
C GLY A 57 2.27 -3.92 11.26
N VAL A 58 1.44 -4.47 10.38
CA VAL A 58 0.26 -3.77 9.84
C VAL A 58 -0.80 -3.59 10.92
N ASN A 59 -1.44 -2.41 10.95
CA ASN A 59 -2.58 -2.14 11.82
C ASN A 59 -3.70 -3.20 11.63
N PRO A 60 -4.16 -3.89 12.70
CA PRO A 60 -5.20 -4.92 12.59
C PRO A 60 -6.47 -4.48 11.87
N ALA A 61 -6.82 -3.20 11.97
CA ALA A 61 -8.00 -2.62 11.29
C ALA A 61 -7.89 -2.68 9.75
N LEU A 62 -6.68 -2.79 9.21
CA LEU A 62 -6.41 -2.81 7.77
C LEU A 62 -6.14 -4.22 7.22
N LYS A 63 -6.13 -5.24 8.08
CA LYS A 63 -5.74 -6.60 7.69
C LYS A 63 -6.65 -7.19 6.61
N ASP A 64 -7.95 -6.97 6.70
CA ASP A 64 -8.92 -7.45 5.70
C ASP A 64 -8.76 -6.71 4.36
N MET A 65 -8.56 -5.39 4.40
CA MET A 65 -8.31 -4.57 3.20
C MET A 65 -7.04 -5.01 2.48
N ILE A 66 -5.91 -5.10 3.19
CA ILE A 66 -4.62 -5.54 2.62
C ILE A 66 -4.69 -7.00 2.16
N GLY A 67 -5.46 -7.84 2.85
CA GLY A 67 -5.75 -9.21 2.42
C GLY A 67 -6.43 -9.25 1.05
N LYS A 68 -7.45 -8.42 0.82
CA LYS A 68 -8.14 -8.29 -0.48
C LYS A 68 -7.22 -7.75 -1.58
N ASP A 69 -6.34 -6.81 -1.24
CA ASP A 69 -5.39 -6.24 -2.20
C ASP A 69 -4.30 -7.24 -2.64
N THR A 70 -4.13 -8.35 -1.93
CA THR A 70 -3.11 -9.37 -2.24
C THR A 70 -3.36 -10.01 -3.61
N GLU A 71 -4.61 -10.30 -3.96
CA GLU A 71 -4.95 -10.92 -5.26
C GLU A 71 -4.69 -9.96 -6.42
N TRP A 72 -5.19 -8.72 -6.31
CA TRP A 72 -4.91 -7.66 -7.28
C TRP A 72 -3.41 -7.42 -7.46
N PHE A 73 -2.63 -7.45 -6.37
CA PHE A 73 -1.19 -7.26 -6.44
C PHE A 73 -0.48 -8.42 -7.14
N ARG A 74 -0.90 -9.67 -6.92
CA ARG A 74 -0.37 -10.85 -7.63
C ARG A 74 -0.59 -10.75 -9.13
N GLU A 75 -1.80 -10.38 -9.56
CA GLU A 75 -2.13 -10.17 -10.97
C GLU A 75 -1.23 -9.09 -11.59
N LEU A 76 -1.09 -7.96 -10.90
CA LEU A 76 -0.24 -6.86 -11.35
C LEU A 76 1.23 -7.29 -11.43
N ALA A 77 1.75 -7.95 -10.40
CA ALA A 77 3.14 -8.39 -10.34
C ALA A 77 3.49 -9.35 -11.49
N HIS A 78 2.61 -10.33 -11.75
CA HIS A 78 2.81 -11.30 -12.84
C HIS A 78 2.80 -10.62 -14.21
N LYS A 79 1.80 -9.74 -14.42
CA LYS A 79 1.66 -8.94 -15.63
C LYS A 79 2.87 -8.05 -15.87
N GLN A 80 3.45 -7.45 -14.82
CA GLN A 80 4.59 -6.55 -14.92
C GLN A 80 5.95 -7.26 -14.92
N GLY A 81 5.98 -8.60 -14.86
CA GLY A 81 7.26 -9.31 -14.96
C GLY A 81 8.07 -9.33 -13.66
N LEU A 82 7.46 -8.98 -12.52
CA LEU A 82 8.21 -8.85 -11.27
C LEU A 82 8.70 -10.22 -10.78
N SER A 83 9.93 -10.27 -10.29
CA SER A 83 10.40 -11.46 -9.57
C SER A 83 9.68 -11.61 -8.23
N ASP A 84 9.67 -12.83 -7.69
CA ASP A 84 9.04 -13.10 -6.39
C ASP A 84 9.59 -12.21 -5.26
N ASN A 85 10.91 -12.00 -5.24
CA ASN A 85 11.56 -11.11 -4.29
C ASN A 85 11.13 -9.64 -4.46
N GLN A 86 11.02 -9.16 -5.69
CA GLN A 86 10.60 -7.79 -5.98
C GLN A 86 9.15 -7.57 -5.56
N ALA A 87 8.26 -8.50 -5.93
CA ALA A 87 6.85 -8.44 -5.59
C ALA A 87 6.65 -8.46 -4.07
N THR A 88 7.34 -9.37 -3.37
CA THR A 88 7.27 -9.47 -1.90
C THR A 88 7.73 -8.19 -1.21
N ALA A 89 8.88 -7.64 -1.60
CA ALA A 89 9.39 -6.40 -1.02
C ALA A 89 8.47 -5.20 -1.27
N LEU A 90 7.96 -5.05 -2.50
CA LEU A 90 7.04 -3.96 -2.84
C LEU A 90 5.71 -4.08 -2.11
N PHE A 91 5.18 -5.29 -1.96
CA PHE A 91 3.93 -5.52 -1.22
C PHE A 91 4.08 -5.21 0.28
N GLN A 92 5.21 -5.57 0.88
CA GLN A 92 5.52 -5.22 2.27
C GLN A 92 5.59 -3.70 2.47
N GLU A 93 6.29 -2.98 1.60
CA GLU A 93 6.40 -1.52 1.66
C GLU A 93 5.05 -0.83 1.39
N TYR A 94 4.25 -1.35 0.45
CA TYR A 94 2.90 -0.89 0.21
C TYR A 94 2.04 -0.97 1.48
N ALA A 95 1.98 -2.15 2.09
CA ALA A 95 1.17 -2.36 3.28
C ALA A 95 1.66 -1.54 4.48
N LYS A 96 2.98 -1.41 4.65
CA LYS A 96 3.58 -0.52 5.66
C LYS A 96 3.17 0.93 5.43
N ARG A 97 3.29 1.43 4.19
CA ARG A 97 2.89 2.80 3.84
C ARG A 97 1.42 3.07 4.10
N VAL A 98 0.55 2.12 3.76
CA VAL A 98 -0.89 2.20 4.03
C VAL A 98 -1.16 2.25 5.54
N SER A 99 -0.51 1.39 6.32
CA SER A 99 -0.60 1.36 7.79
C SER A 99 -0.08 2.64 8.45
N ASP A 100 1.06 3.16 8.00
CA ASP A 100 1.66 4.40 8.49
C ASP A 100 0.75 5.60 8.18
N THR A 101 0.20 5.65 6.97
CA THR A 101 -0.72 6.72 6.55
C THR A 101 -2.00 6.68 7.38
N TYR A 102 -2.61 5.51 7.55
CA TYR A 102 -3.80 5.34 8.38
C TYR A 102 -3.56 5.77 9.82
N SER A 103 -2.46 5.32 10.42
CA SER A 103 -2.11 5.66 11.81
C SER A 103 -1.89 7.16 11.97
N LYS A 104 -1.19 7.80 11.01
CA LYS A 104 -1.01 9.25 10.99
C LYS A 104 -2.33 10.00 10.88
N THR A 105 -3.23 9.59 9.98
CA THR A 105 -4.55 10.21 9.84
C THR A 105 -5.37 10.07 11.12
N MET A 106 -5.33 8.92 11.78
CA MET A 106 -6.01 8.73 13.07
C MET A 106 -5.44 9.66 14.14
N SER A 107 -4.11 9.73 14.29
CA SER A 107 -3.48 10.63 15.25
C SER A 107 -3.81 12.10 14.98
N GLN A 108 -3.80 12.53 13.72
CA GLN A 108 -4.20 13.89 13.34
C GLN A 108 -5.67 14.17 13.71
N SER A 109 -6.57 13.21 13.46
CA SER A 109 -7.98 13.34 13.83
C SER A 109 -8.16 13.47 15.35
N ASP A 110 -7.40 12.71 16.14
CA ASP A 110 -7.47 12.77 17.61
C ASP A 110 -6.87 14.09 18.15
N GLU A 111 -5.77 14.58 17.57
CA GLU A 111 -5.20 15.90 17.88
C GLU A 111 -6.17 17.04 17.55
N GLU A 112 -6.84 16.98 16.40
CA GLU A 112 -7.87 17.95 16.02
C GLU A 112 -9.06 17.91 16.99
N ALA A 113 -9.52 16.72 17.38
CA ALA A 113 -10.61 16.56 18.34
C ALA A 113 -10.26 17.19 19.71
N MET A 114 -9.05 16.91 20.23
CA MET A 114 -8.56 17.50 21.48
C MET A 114 -8.47 19.03 21.39
N ASN A 115 -7.94 19.56 20.28
CA ASN A 115 -7.86 21.00 20.07
C ASN A 115 -9.24 21.65 19.95
N ASN A 116 -10.20 20.98 19.33
CA ASN A 116 -11.58 21.45 19.24
C ASN A 116 -12.23 21.48 20.63
N GLU A 117 -12.04 20.45 21.45
CA GLU A 117 -12.53 20.44 22.83
C GLU A 117 -11.95 21.60 23.64
N ILE A 118 -10.64 21.85 23.57
CA ILE A 118 -9.99 22.96 24.27
C ILE A 118 -10.60 24.31 23.85
N LYS A 119 -10.83 24.52 22.54
CA LYS A 119 -11.47 25.74 22.02
C LYS A 119 -12.88 25.91 22.57
N LEU A 120 -13.70 24.87 22.54
CA LEU A 120 -15.07 24.95 23.01
C LEU A 120 -15.16 25.17 24.52
N ARG A 121 -14.28 24.53 25.32
CA ARG A 121 -14.19 24.78 26.76
C ARG A 121 -13.76 26.22 27.05
N THR A 122 -12.87 26.78 26.24
CA THR A 122 -12.45 28.19 26.34
C THR A 122 -13.59 29.14 25.97
N GLU A 123 -14.36 28.82 24.91
CA GLU A 123 -15.46 29.64 24.40
C GLU A 123 -16.68 29.62 25.35
N PHE A 124 -17.12 28.44 25.80
CA PHE A 124 -18.33 28.28 26.61
C PHE A 124 -18.09 28.35 28.12
N GLY A 125 -16.84 28.19 28.59
CA GLY A 125 -16.50 28.26 30.00
C GLY A 125 -17.33 27.28 30.85
N GLN A 126 -17.97 27.78 31.91
CA GLN A 126 -18.80 26.97 32.81
C GLN A 126 -20.04 26.36 32.14
N SER A 127 -20.50 26.95 31.03
CA SER A 127 -21.67 26.47 30.30
C SER A 127 -21.36 25.30 29.36
N TYR A 128 -20.07 24.94 29.17
CA TYR A 128 -19.65 23.90 28.23
C TYR A 128 -20.37 22.56 28.47
N GLU A 129 -20.32 22.05 29.70
CA GLU A 129 -20.96 20.76 30.04
C GLU A 129 -22.49 20.83 29.88
N GLY A 130 -23.09 21.98 30.22
CA GLY A 130 -24.53 22.21 30.04
C GLY A 130 -24.95 22.23 28.57
N ASN A 131 -24.15 22.86 27.72
CA ASN A 131 -24.37 22.93 26.27
C ASN A 131 -24.22 21.55 25.63
N ASN A 132 -23.19 20.76 25.99
CA ASN A 132 -23.04 19.39 25.50
C ASN A 132 -24.26 18.52 25.85
N ILE A 133 -24.76 18.58 27.09
CA ILE A 133 -25.95 17.81 27.51
C ILE A 133 -27.20 18.24 26.73
N LEU A 134 -27.34 19.54 26.43
CA LEU A 134 -28.46 20.04 25.63
C LEU A 134 -28.34 19.62 24.16
N GLY A 135 -27.13 19.68 23.60
CA GLY A 135 -26.80 19.20 22.27
C GLY A 135 -27.10 17.71 22.10
N ASP A 136 -26.61 16.87 23.01
CA ASP A 136 -26.86 15.42 23.00
C ASP A 136 -28.37 15.10 23.02
N ARG A 137 -29.13 15.80 23.88
CA ARG A 137 -30.59 15.65 23.94
C ARG A 137 -31.29 16.14 22.69
N ALA A 138 -30.80 17.21 22.07
CA ALA A 138 -31.34 17.72 20.82
C ALA A 138 -31.08 16.73 19.68
N LEU A 139 -29.87 16.16 19.60
CA LEU A 139 -29.50 15.14 18.62
C LEU A 139 -30.32 13.85 18.79
N GLU A 140 -30.50 13.37 20.01
CA GLU A 140 -31.34 12.21 20.31
C GLU A 140 -32.81 12.45 19.89
N LYS A 141 -33.34 13.63 20.17
CA LYS A 141 -34.73 13.98 19.90
C LYS A 141 -35.01 14.29 18.42
N LEU A 142 -34.06 14.90 17.70
CA LEU A 142 -34.22 15.34 16.31
C LEU A 142 -33.70 14.33 15.30
N GLY A 143 -32.62 13.63 15.61
CA GLY A 143 -32.00 12.64 14.72
C GLY A 143 -32.53 11.21 14.94
N GLY A 144 -33.10 10.92 16.11
CA GLY A 144 -33.47 9.56 16.50
C GLY A 144 -32.27 8.68 16.82
N SER A 145 -32.52 7.47 17.33
CA SER A 145 -31.46 6.57 17.86
C SER A 145 -30.40 6.19 16.83
N GLY A 146 -30.77 6.09 15.55
CA GLY A 146 -29.82 5.73 14.47
C GLY A 146 -28.89 6.88 14.06
N PHE A 147 -29.26 8.14 14.31
CA PHE A 147 -28.43 9.28 13.91
C PHE A 147 -27.20 9.43 14.79
N MET A 148 -27.29 9.16 16.09
CA MET A 148 -26.12 9.20 16.97
C MET A 148 -25.11 8.11 16.61
N GLU A 149 -25.59 6.93 16.26
CA GLU A 149 -24.75 5.82 15.78
C GLU A 149 -24.07 6.20 14.46
N PHE A 150 -24.81 6.83 13.53
CA PHE A 150 -24.29 7.35 12.27
C PHE A 150 -23.27 8.49 12.47
N ALA A 151 -23.54 9.44 13.35
CA ALA A 151 -22.67 10.55 13.66
C ALA A 151 -21.35 10.08 14.28
N ASN A 152 -21.41 9.07 15.15
CA ASN A 152 -20.23 8.43 15.73
C ASN A 152 -19.44 7.64 14.67
N ALA A 153 -20.12 6.89 13.79
CA ALA A 153 -19.47 6.13 12.73
C ALA A 153 -18.73 7.02 11.71
N LEU A 154 -19.26 8.22 11.44
CA LEU A 154 -18.62 9.22 10.59
C LEU A 154 -17.62 10.12 11.33
N GLY A 155 -17.46 9.95 12.64
CA GLY A 155 -16.60 10.81 13.46
C GLY A 155 -17.08 12.28 13.54
N LEU A 156 -18.35 12.55 13.25
CA LEU A 156 -18.90 13.91 13.27
C LEU A 156 -18.81 14.53 14.68
N GLY A 157 -18.93 13.72 15.73
CA GLY A 157 -18.73 14.17 17.13
C GLY A 157 -17.32 14.68 17.44
N LYS A 158 -16.33 14.48 16.56
CA LYS A 158 -14.97 15.06 16.69
C LYS A 158 -14.84 16.43 16.02
N HIS A 159 -15.83 16.84 15.22
CA HIS A 159 -15.79 18.06 14.43
C HIS A 159 -16.36 19.26 15.21
N ILE A 160 -15.64 20.39 15.22
CA ILE A 160 -16.04 21.56 16.02
C ILE A 160 -17.42 22.11 15.64
N GLU A 161 -17.76 22.15 14.35
CA GLU A 161 -19.06 22.64 13.88
C GLU A 161 -20.20 21.71 14.30
N PHE A 162 -19.96 20.42 14.51
CA PHE A 162 -20.98 19.50 15.02
C PHE A 162 -21.24 19.73 16.52
N ASN A 163 -20.19 20.08 17.27
CA ASN A 163 -20.24 20.30 18.72
C ASN A 163 -20.55 21.76 19.12
N ARG A 164 -20.92 22.60 18.16
CA ARG A 164 -21.23 24.02 18.39
C ARG A 164 -22.71 24.30 18.65
N PHE A 165 -23.57 23.30 18.49
CA PHE A 165 -25.03 23.43 18.61
C PHE A 165 -25.55 23.17 20.01
#